data_AF-A0AAE1TMM4-F1
#
_entry.id   AF-A0AAE1TMM4-F1
#
_cell.length_a   1.000
_cell.length_b   1.000
_cell.length_c   1.000
_cell.angle_alpha   90.00
_cell.angle_beta   90.00
_cell.angle_gamma   90.00
#
_symmetry.space_group_name_H-M   'P 1'
#
loop_
_entity.id
_entity.type
_entity.pdbx_description
1 polymer ?
#
loop_
_entity_poly.entity_id
_entity_poly.type
_entity_poly.pdbx_seq_one_letter_code
_entity_poly.pdbx_strand_id
1 'polypeptide(L)'
;MGKMEEEKEEAGENEIEEGQGDEGSNTFTPYLRHLISQTPHISDTSYLRHLISQTPHISDTSYLRHLISQTPHISDTSYLRHLISQTPHISDTSYLRHLISQTPHISDTSYLRHLISQTPHISDTSYLRHLISQTPHISDTSYLRHLISQTPHISDTSYLRHLISLTPHISDTSYLRHLISQTPHISDTSYL
;
A
#
# COMPACT_ATOMS: atom_id res chain seq x y z
N MET A 1 -23.71 12.13 -35.56
CA MET A 1 -24.15 10.73 -35.32
C MET A 1 -23.15 9.82 -36.01
N GLY A 2 -22.15 9.30 -35.29
CA GLY A 2 -21.12 8.44 -35.87
C GLY A 2 -20.46 7.65 -34.76
N LYS A 3 -20.89 6.39 -34.61
CA LYS A 3 -20.29 5.41 -33.72
C LYS A 3 -18.84 5.14 -34.14
N MET A 4 -17.95 4.97 -33.17
CA MET A 4 -16.73 4.17 -33.35
C MET A 4 -16.84 2.98 -32.42
N GLU A 5 -16.93 1.80 -33.02
CA GLU A 5 -16.86 0.49 -32.37
C GLU A 5 -15.41 -0.01 -32.41
N GLU A 6 -15.03 -0.68 -31.32
CA GLU A 6 -13.92 -1.62 -31.11
C GLU A 6 -12.47 -1.12 -31.32
N GLU A 7 -11.89 -0.64 -30.23
CA GLU A 7 -10.43 -0.60 -30.05
C GLU A 7 -9.88 -2.03 -29.94
N LYS A 8 -8.99 -2.38 -30.88
CA LYS A 8 -8.15 -3.57 -30.81
C LYS A 8 -7.22 -3.48 -29.61
N GLU A 9 -7.18 -4.56 -28.84
CA GLU A 9 -6.23 -4.82 -27.77
C GLU A 9 -4.81 -4.92 -28.33
N GLU A 10 -4.04 -3.83 -28.22
CA GLU A 10 -2.62 -3.80 -28.54
C GLU A 10 -1.86 -4.39 -27.34
N ALA A 11 -1.51 -5.68 -27.44
CA ALA A 11 -0.64 -6.35 -26.49
C ALA A 11 0.76 -5.70 -26.56
N GLY A 12 1.13 -5.00 -25.49
CA GLY A 12 2.44 -4.37 -25.36
C GLY A 12 3.57 -5.40 -25.41
N GLU A 13 4.70 -5.01 -25.98
CA GLU A 13 5.92 -5.81 -26.09
C GLU A 13 6.42 -6.26 -24.70
N ASN A 14 6.22 -7.53 -24.37
CA ASN A 14 6.76 -8.15 -23.17
C ASN A 14 8.24 -8.52 -23.43
N GLU A 15 9.18 -7.71 -22.97
CA GLU A 15 10.60 -8.10 -22.90
C GLU A 15 10.80 -9.04 -21.70
N ILE A 16 10.83 -10.35 -21.97
CA ILE A 16 11.24 -11.39 -21.02
C ILE A 16 12.77 -11.49 -21.10
N GLU A 17 13.50 -11.10 -20.04
CA GLU A 17 14.92 -11.42 -19.94
C GLU A 17 15.03 -12.81 -19.30
N GLU A 18 15.36 -13.84 -20.09
CA GLU A 18 15.60 -15.19 -19.58
C GLU A 18 16.91 -15.23 -18.79
N GLY A 19 16.83 -15.45 -17.48
CA GLY A 19 17.98 -15.84 -16.67
C GLY A 19 18.35 -17.29 -16.94
N GLN A 20 19.61 -17.56 -17.29
CA GLN A 20 20.13 -18.92 -17.46
C GLN A 20 20.06 -19.69 -16.14
N GLY A 21 19.19 -20.70 -16.05
CA GLY A 21 19.09 -21.64 -14.93
C GLY A 21 19.61 -23.03 -15.32
N ASP A 22 20.43 -23.62 -14.45
CA ASP A 22 20.98 -24.97 -14.53
C ASP A 22 19.88 -26.02 -14.23
N GLU A 23 19.87 -27.14 -14.96
CA GLU A 23 18.77 -28.11 -14.97
C GLU A 23 18.71 -28.96 -13.69
N GLY A 24 17.95 -28.48 -12.70
CA GLY A 24 17.57 -29.26 -11.53
C GLY A 24 16.58 -28.51 -10.63
N SER A 25 15.29 -28.81 -10.76
CA SER A 25 14.11 -28.10 -10.21
C SER A 25 13.78 -26.80 -10.96
N ASN A 26 13.05 -26.92 -12.07
CA ASN A 26 12.74 -25.80 -12.95
C ASN A 26 11.51 -25.01 -12.44
N THR A 27 11.63 -24.33 -11.30
CA THR A 27 10.70 -23.24 -10.96
C THR A 27 11.16 -22.00 -11.74
N PHE A 28 10.53 -21.76 -12.90
CA PHE A 28 10.80 -20.56 -13.69
C PHE A 28 10.32 -19.33 -12.93
N THR A 29 11.25 -18.52 -12.42
CA THR A 29 10.93 -17.22 -11.81
C THR A 29 10.96 -16.15 -12.88
N PRO A 30 9.82 -15.63 -13.36
CA PRO A 30 9.80 -14.63 -14.42
C PRO A 30 10.46 -13.32 -13.94
N TYR A 31 11.34 -12.79 -14.78
CA TYR A 31 11.83 -11.41 -14.68
C TYR A 31 11.28 -10.63 -15.88
N LEU A 32 10.31 -9.74 -15.62
CA LEU A 32 9.78 -8.84 -16.66
C LEU A 32 10.19 -7.40 -16.41
N ARG A 33 10.70 -6.77 -17.47
CA ARG A 33 11.08 -5.36 -17.43
C ARG A 33 9.87 -4.43 -17.46
N HIS A 34 8.84 -4.79 -18.21
CA HIS A 34 7.59 -4.06 -18.33
C HIS A 34 6.43 -5.04 -18.54
N LEU A 35 5.30 -4.76 -17.90
CA LEU A 35 4.04 -5.44 -18.14
C LEU A 35 2.93 -4.39 -18.22
N ILE A 36 2.23 -4.35 -19.35
CA ILE A 36 1.05 -3.52 -19.55
C ILE A 36 -0.10 -4.46 -19.89
N SER A 37 -1.07 -4.56 -18.98
CA SER A 37 -2.21 -5.46 -19.14
C SER A 37 -3.39 -4.94 -18.34
N GLN A 38 -4.62 -5.12 -18.83
CA GLN A 38 -5.79 -4.64 -18.12
C GLN A 38 -5.95 -5.34 -16.75
N THR A 39 -5.85 -6.66 -16.71
CA THR A 39 -6.15 -7.49 -15.52
C THR A 39 -5.17 -8.66 -15.37
N PRO A 40 -3.85 -8.42 -15.24
CA PRO A 40 -2.88 -9.50 -15.12
C PRO A 40 -3.00 -10.18 -13.76
N HIS A 41 -2.86 -11.50 -13.77
CA HIS A 41 -2.66 -12.30 -12.57
C HIS A 41 -1.17 -12.64 -12.46
N ILE A 42 -0.54 -12.18 -11.39
CA ILE A 42 0.86 -12.45 -11.07
C ILE A 42 0.83 -13.37 -9.86
N SER A 43 0.97 -14.66 -10.14
CA SER A 43 1.17 -15.71 -9.15
C SER A 43 2.65 -16.13 -9.13
N ASP A 44 3.02 -16.88 -8.11
CA ASP A 44 4.37 -17.43 -7.91
C ASP A 44 5.47 -16.36 -7.68
N THR A 45 6.71 -16.83 -7.53
CA THR A 45 7.85 -15.93 -7.32
C THR A 45 8.17 -15.13 -8.58
N SER A 46 7.96 -13.81 -8.54
CA SER A 46 8.09 -12.93 -9.71
C SER A 46 8.87 -11.64 -9.44
N TYR A 47 9.60 -11.18 -10.46
CA TYR A 47 10.34 -9.92 -10.44
C TYR A 47 9.86 -9.01 -11.58
N LEU A 48 9.31 -7.84 -11.23
CA LEU A 48 8.71 -6.92 -12.17
C LEU A 48 9.27 -5.50 -11.97
N ARG A 49 9.87 -4.93 -13.01
CA ARG A 49 10.41 -3.57 -12.92
C ARG A 49 9.32 -2.50 -13.12
N HIS A 50 8.36 -2.70 -14.01
CA HIS A 50 7.21 -1.82 -14.18
C HIS A 50 5.94 -2.60 -14.51
N LEU A 51 4.87 -2.28 -13.82
CA LEU A 51 3.53 -2.79 -14.08
C LEU A 51 2.56 -1.61 -14.21
N ILE A 52 1.84 -1.56 -15.33
CA ILE A 52 0.74 -0.63 -15.57
C ILE A 52 -0.51 -1.46 -15.86
N SER A 53 -1.54 -1.32 -15.04
CA SER A 53 -2.72 -2.17 -15.13
C SER A 53 -3.96 -1.55 -14.50
N GLN A 54 -5.16 -1.87 -14.99
CA GLN A 54 -6.38 -1.42 -14.32
C GLN A 54 -6.55 -2.14 -12.97
N THR A 55 -6.56 -3.47 -12.98
CA THR A 55 -6.92 -4.30 -11.81
C THR A 55 -5.99 -5.53 -11.69
N PRO A 56 -4.70 -5.37 -11.38
CA PRO A 56 -3.78 -6.48 -11.24
C PRO A 56 -4.04 -7.24 -9.93
N HIS A 57 -3.96 -8.56 -10.00
CA HIS A 57 -3.93 -9.43 -8.84
C HIS A 57 -2.49 -9.94 -8.65
N ILE A 58 -1.90 -9.62 -7.51
CA ILE A 58 -0.52 -9.96 -7.17
C ILE A 58 -0.55 -10.78 -5.89
N SER A 59 -0.21 -12.06 -5.99
CA SER A 59 -0.14 -13.01 -4.89
C SER A 59 1.28 -13.58 -4.73
N ASP A 60 1.45 -14.44 -3.75
CA ASP A 60 2.69 -15.17 -3.46
C ASP A 60 3.89 -14.25 -3.14
N THR A 61 5.04 -14.46 -3.78
CA THR A 61 6.26 -13.69 -3.53
C THR A 61 6.56 -12.77 -4.71
N SER A 62 6.25 -11.48 -4.59
CA SER A 62 6.43 -10.53 -5.69
C SER A 62 7.40 -9.39 -5.34
N TYR A 63 8.28 -9.06 -6.29
CA TYR A 63 9.19 -7.93 -6.21
C TYR A 63 8.89 -6.92 -7.32
N LEU A 64 8.23 -5.83 -6.95
CA LEU A 64 7.77 -4.80 -7.87
C LEU A 64 8.49 -3.46 -7.64
N ARG A 65 9.19 -2.96 -8.66
CA ARG A 65 9.84 -1.65 -8.55
C ARG A 65 8.86 -0.50 -8.76
N HIS A 66 7.93 -0.60 -9.70
CA HIS A 66 6.89 0.39 -9.95
C HIS A 66 5.57 -0.27 -10.34
N LEU A 67 4.49 0.14 -9.69
CA LEU A 67 3.13 -0.25 -9.99
C LEU A 67 2.26 1.01 -10.13
N ILE A 68 1.62 1.16 -11.28
CA ILE A 68 0.58 2.16 -11.53
C ILE A 68 -0.71 1.40 -11.83
N SER A 69 -1.74 1.62 -11.02
CA SER A 69 -3.00 0.91 -11.18
C SER A 69 -4.22 1.70 -10.72
N GLN A 70 -5.43 1.26 -11.06
CA GLN A 70 -6.64 1.79 -10.41
C GLN A 70 -6.94 1.02 -9.12
N THR A 71 -7.02 -0.31 -9.19
CA THR A 71 -7.50 -1.19 -8.10
C THR A 71 -6.63 -2.46 -7.99
N PRO A 72 -5.35 -2.34 -7.60
CA PRO A 72 -4.50 -3.50 -7.41
C PRO A 72 -4.89 -4.25 -6.13
N HIS A 73 -4.92 -5.57 -6.21
CA HIS A 73 -5.01 -6.48 -5.08
C HIS A 73 -3.65 -7.12 -4.85
N ILE A 74 -3.06 -6.87 -3.69
CA ILE A 74 -1.72 -7.33 -3.32
C ILE A 74 -1.84 -8.13 -2.02
N SER A 75 -1.56 -9.42 -2.09
CA SER A 75 -1.59 -10.35 -0.96
C SER A 75 -0.24 -11.04 -0.76
N ASP A 76 -0.16 -11.88 0.27
CA ASP A 76 0.97 -12.74 0.63
C ASP A 76 2.26 -11.96 0.96
N THR A 77 3.35 -12.15 0.21
CA THR A 77 4.64 -11.51 0.47
C THR A 77 5.02 -10.59 -0.69
N SER A 78 4.81 -9.29 -0.51
CA SER A 78 5.06 -8.29 -1.56
C SER A 78 6.11 -7.26 -1.16
N TYR A 79 7.04 -6.99 -2.08
CA TYR A 79 8.06 -5.95 -1.95
C TYR A 79 7.89 -4.91 -3.05
N LEU A 80 7.38 -3.74 -2.67
CA LEU A 80 6.95 -2.68 -3.60
C LEU A 80 7.73 -1.38 -3.36
N ARG A 81 8.49 -0.93 -4.36
CA ARG A 81 9.26 0.31 -4.23
C ARG A 81 8.44 1.58 -4.53
N HIS A 82 7.55 1.52 -5.53
CA HIS A 82 6.65 2.63 -5.88
C HIS A 82 5.27 2.08 -6.26
N LEU A 83 4.23 2.49 -5.54
CA LEU A 83 2.83 2.21 -5.87
C LEU A 83 2.06 3.53 -6.00
N ILE A 84 1.41 3.71 -7.14
CA ILE A 84 0.44 4.77 -7.39
C ILE A 84 -0.89 4.09 -7.74
N SER A 85 -1.92 4.31 -6.93
CA SER A 85 -3.21 3.64 -7.12
C SER A 85 -4.39 4.47 -6.65
N GLN A 86 -5.59 4.30 -7.24
CA GLN A 86 -6.79 4.90 -6.66
C GLN A 86 -7.16 4.19 -5.36
N THR A 87 -7.40 2.87 -5.43
CA THR A 87 -7.96 2.08 -4.33
C THR A 87 -7.23 0.72 -4.20
N PRO A 88 -5.96 0.70 -3.74
CA PRO A 88 -5.23 -0.54 -3.55
C PRO A 88 -5.74 -1.29 -2.31
N HIS A 89 -5.82 -2.60 -2.43
CA HIS A 89 -6.01 -3.53 -1.32
C HIS A 89 -4.71 -4.26 -1.07
N ILE A 90 -4.16 -4.11 0.14
CA ILE A 90 -2.86 -4.65 0.54
C ILE A 90 -3.07 -5.45 1.83
N SER A 91 -2.85 -6.75 1.76
CA SER A 91 -2.98 -7.67 2.89
C SER A 91 -1.69 -8.45 3.14
N ASP A 92 -1.72 -9.29 4.17
CA ASP A 92 -0.68 -10.23 4.58
C ASP A 92 0.66 -9.55 4.96
N THR A 93 1.76 -9.85 4.26
CA THR A 93 3.09 -9.32 4.55
C THR A 93 3.57 -8.42 3.43
N SER A 94 3.44 -7.11 3.62
CA SER A 94 3.77 -6.12 2.59
C SER A 94 4.85 -5.13 3.02
N TYR A 95 5.82 -4.90 2.15
CA TYR A 95 6.89 -3.92 2.33
C TYR A 95 6.81 -2.86 1.24
N LEU A 96 6.27 -1.69 1.57
CA LEU A 96 6.13 -0.57 0.64
C LEU A 96 7.04 0.60 0.99
N ARG A 97 7.86 1.04 0.04
CA ARG A 97 8.68 2.24 0.25
C ARG A 97 7.88 3.53 0.06
N HIS A 98 7.03 3.59 -0.95
CA HIS A 98 6.19 4.74 -1.24
C HIS A 98 4.83 4.29 -1.78
N LEU A 99 3.77 4.78 -1.15
CA LEU A 99 2.40 4.61 -1.59
C LEU A 99 1.75 5.99 -1.74
N ILE A 100 1.22 6.27 -2.93
CA ILE A 100 0.34 7.39 -3.20
C ILE A 100 -1.01 6.83 -3.62
N SER A 101 -2.06 7.16 -2.88
CA SER A 101 -3.38 6.65 -3.14
C SER A 101 -4.53 7.59 -2.78
N GLN A 102 -5.75 7.31 -3.22
CA GLN A 102 -6.95 7.98 -2.72
C GLN A 102 -7.45 7.26 -1.47
N THR A 103 -7.76 5.97 -1.60
CA THR A 103 -8.40 5.16 -0.54
C THR A 103 -7.75 3.77 -0.43
N PRO A 104 -6.52 3.68 0.10
CA PRO A 104 -5.87 2.40 0.32
C PRO A 104 -6.47 1.67 1.52
N HIS A 105 -6.64 0.36 1.37
CA HIS A 105 -6.95 -0.57 2.45
C HIS A 105 -5.71 -1.40 2.74
N ILE A 106 -5.19 -1.31 3.95
CA ILE A 106 -3.96 -1.96 4.40
C ILE A 106 -4.29 -2.76 5.66
N SER A 107 -4.16 -4.08 5.58
CA SER A 107 -4.40 -5.00 6.68
C SER A 107 -3.16 -5.85 6.97
N ASP A 108 -3.27 -6.68 8.02
CA ASP A 108 -2.29 -7.66 8.46
C ASP A 108 -0.93 -7.05 8.86
N THR A 109 0.17 -7.52 8.28
CA THR A 109 1.53 -7.06 8.61
C THR A 109 2.10 -6.18 7.50
N SER A 110 2.05 -4.87 7.71
CA SER A 110 2.51 -3.91 6.70
C SER A 110 3.63 -3.00 7.20
N TYR A 111 4.65 -2.83 6.36
CA TYR A 111 5.76 -1.91 6.60
C TYR A 111 5.77 -0.86 5.50
N LEU A 112 5.29 0.36 5.81
CA LEU A 112 5.35 1.47 4.87
C LEU A 112 6.23 2.62 5.32
N ARG A 113 7.14 3.04 4.45
CA ARG A 113 8.04 4.16 4.75
C ARG A 113 7.37 5.52 4.50
N HIS A 114 6.54 5.63 3.46
CA HIS A 114 5.80 6.85 3.16
C HIS A 114 4.44 6.49 2.57
N LEU A 115 3.39 7.04 3.16
CA LEU A 115 2.02 6.97 2.66
C LEU A 115 1.47 8.38 2.51
N ILE A 116 0.99 8.69 1.30
CA ILE A 116 0.20 9.88 1.00
C ILE A 116 -1.16 9.39 0.52
N SER A 117 -2.22 9.74 1.24
CA SER A 117 -3.56 9.25 0.95
C SER A 117 -4.66 10.25 1.31
N GLN A 118 -5.83 10.23 0.68
CA GLN A 118 -6.97 10.99 1.20
C GLN A 118 -7.54 10.29 2.44
N THR A 119 -7.98 9.04 2.27
CA THR A 119 -8.71 8.28 3.30
C THR A 119 -8.18 6.84 3.42
N PRO A 120 -6.97 6.65 3.99
CA PRO A 120 -6.43 5.32 4.21
C PRO A 120 -7.15 4.61 5.36
N HIS A 121 -7.39 3.32 5.18
CA HIS A 121 -7.83 2.40 6.22
C HIS A 121 -6.68 1.45 6.55
N ILE A 122 -6.25 1.46 7.80
CA ILE A 122 -5.05 0.74 8.25
C ILE A 122 -5.42 -0.05 9.51
N SER A 123 -5.40 -1.37 9.42
CA SER A 123 -5.73 -2.29 10.51
C SER A 123 -4.57 -3.22 10.85
N ASP A 124 -4.76 -4.05 11.87
CA ASP A 124 -3.89 -5.12 12.33
C ASP A 124 -2.51 -4.64 12.81
N THR A 125 -1.40 -5.03 12.16
CA THR A 125 -0.04 -4.69 12.55
C THR A 125 0.65 -3.83 11.50
N SER A 126 0.65 -2.52 11.70
CA SER A 126 1.23 -1.57 10.75
C SER A 126 2.41 -0.79 11.32
N TYR A 127 3.48 -0.71 10.53
CA TYR A 127 4.67 0.11 10.82
C TYR A 127 4.81 1.20 9.77
N LEU A 128 4.53 2.44 10.18
CA LEU A 128 4.49 3.60 9.31
C LEU A 128 5.50 4.67 9.73
N ARG A 129 6.45 4.98 8.85
CA ARG A 129 7.41 6.04 9.15
C ARG A 129 6.84 7.45 8.92
N HIS A 130 6.07 7.64 7.86
CA HIS A 130 5.40 8.90 7.57
C HIS A 130 4.05 8.65 6.91
N LEU A 131 3.01 9.25 7.48
CA LEU A 131 1.67 9.29 6.93
C LEU A 131 1.23 10.74 6.78
N ILE A 132 0.85 11.11 5.56
CA ILE A 132 0.15 12.36 5.25
C ILE A 132 -1.22 11.99 4.71
N SER A 133 -2.28 12.44 5.39
CA SER A 133 -3.64 12.12 4.98
C SER A 133 -4.65 13.20 5.34
N GLN A 134 -5.87 13.16 4.77
CA GLN A 134 -6.97 13.99 5.28
C GLN A 134 -7.66 13.29 6.44
N THR A 135 -8.15 12.07 6.22
CA THR A 135 -8.98 11.34 7.18
C THR A 135 -8.54 9.87 7.30
N PRO A 136 -7.38 9.60 7.92
CA PRO A 136 -6.91 8.24 8.14
C PRO A 136 -7.72 7.56 9.24
N HIS A 137 -8.05 6.30 9.02
CA HIS A 137 -8.59 5.39 10.02
C HIS A 137 -7.53 4.35 10.35
N ILE A 138 -7.11 4.32 11.61
CA ILE A 138 -6.02 3.48 12.11
C ILE A 138 -6.54 2.71 13.33
N SER A 139 -6.58 1.39 13.24
CA SER A 139 -7.01 0.50 14.31
C SER A 139 -5.93 -0.52 14.67
N ASP A 140 -6.22 -1.31 15.70
CA ASP A 140 -5.42 -2.44 16.17
C ASP A 140 -4.02 -2.04 16.68
N THR A 141 -2.94 -2.60 16.13
CA THR A 141 -1.57 -2.34 16.56
C THR A 141 -0.82 -1.52 15.52
N SER A 142 -0.66 -0.22 15.77
CA SER A 142 0.02 0.69 14.84
C SER A 142 1.23 1.39 15.47
N TYR A 143 2.32 1.45 14.70
CA TYR A 143 3.52 2.21 15.06
C TYR A 143 3.73 3.30 14.02
N LEU A 144 3.38 4.55 14.35
CA LEU A 144 3.62 5.71 13.48
C LEU A 144 4.68 6.65 14.04
N ARG A 145 5.70 6.93 13.22
CA ARG A 145 6.72 7.91 13.61
C ARG A 145 6.28 9.36 13.36
N HIS A 146 5.57 9.61 12.26
CA HIS A 146 5.02 10.94 11.96
C HIS A 146 3.67 10.79 11.26
N LEU A 147 2.67 11.46 11.79
CA LEU A 147 1.35 11.59 11.21
C LEU A 147 1.00 13.07 11.05
N ILE A 148 0.68 13.47 9.82
CA ILE A 148 0.08 14.76 9.50
C ILE A 148 -1.30 14.48 8.92
N SER A 149 -2.34 14.98 9.58
CA SER A 149 -3.72 14.69 9.19
C SER A 149 -4.68 15.84 9.48
N GLN A 150 -5.79 15.99 8.75
CA GLN A 150 -6.86 16.88 9.21
C GLN A 150 -7.60 16.24 10.38
N THR A 151 -8.23 15.08 10.13
CA THR A 151 -9.13 14.40 11.08
C THR A 151 -8.78 12.91 11.20
N PRO A 152 -7.67 12.54 11.88
CA PRO A 152 -7.32 11.16 12.10
C PRO A 152 -8.22 10.51 13.15
N HIS A 153 -8.62 9.26 12.88
CA HIS A 153 -9.27 8.37 13.83
C HIS A 153 -8.31 7.24 14.17
N ILE A 154 -7.94 7.15 15.45
CA ILE A 154 -6.94 6.21 15.94
C ILE A 154 -7.54 5.47 17.15
N SER A 155 -7.67 4.16 17.05
CA SER A 155 -8.20 3.30 18.12
C SER A 155 -7.20 2.22 18.53
N ASP A 156 -7.55 1.46 19.56
CA ASP A 156 -6.84 0.28 20.04
C ASP A 156 -5.43 0.57 20.61
N THR A 157 -4.38 -0.03 20.06
CA THR A 157 -2.99 0.09 20.52
C THR A 157 -2.14 0.87 19.51
N SER A 158 -1.93 2.16 19.77
CA SER A 158 -1.14 3.01 18.88
C SER A 158 0.09 3.61 19.56
N TYR A 159 1.23 3.56 18.86
CA TYR A 159 2.47 4.23 19.25
C TYR A 159 2.78 5.34 18.26
N LEU A 160 2.57 6.58 18.66
CA LEU A 160 2.73 7.78 17.85
C LEU A 160 3.88 8.63 18.37
N ARG A 161 4.92 8.84 17.56
CA ARG A 161 6.02 9.73 17.97
C ARG A 161 5.70 11.20 17.73
N HIS A 162 5.07 11.55 16.61
CA HIS A 162 4.64 12.91 16.31
C HIS A 162 3.31 12.90 15.57
N LEU A 163 2.35 13.66 16.08
CA LEU A 163 1.05 13.90 15.48
C LEU A 163 0.83 15.40 15.29
N ILE A 164 0.57 15.82 14.06
CA ILE A 164 0.08 17.15 13.72
C ILE A 164 -1.31 16.97 13.12
N SER A 165 -2.34 17.49 13.78
CA SER A 165 -3.70 17.37 13.28
C SER A 165 -4.63 18.51 13.69
N LEU A 166 -5.65 18.83 12.90
CA LEU A 166 -6.67 19.78 13.32
C LEU A 166 -7.53 19.17 14.44
N THR A 167 -8.20 18.05 14.14
CA THR A 167 -9.20 17.41 15.01
C THR A 167 -8.91 15.92 15.19
N PRO A 168 -7.90 15.51 15.98
CA PRO A 168 -7.61 14.10 16.18
C PRO A 168 -8.61 13.44 17.13
N HIS A 169 -9.09 12.26 16.75
CA HIS A 169 -9.86 11.36 17.60
C HIS A 169 -9.00 10.16 17.96
N ILE A 170 -8.66 10.04 19.25
CA ILE A 170 -7.81 8.96 19.77
C ILE A 170 -8.55 8.26 20.90
N SER A 171 -8.75 6.95 20.82
CA SER A 171 -9.36 6.12 21.86
C SER A 171 -8.41 5.02 22.35
N ASP A 172 -8.80 4.34 23.43
CA ASP A 172 -8.17 3.14 23.97
C ASP A 172 -6.75 3.36 24.54
N THR A 173 -5.75 2.66 24.01
CA THR A 173 -4.36 2.67 24.48
C THR A 173 -3.45 3.35 23.47
N SER A 174 -3.13 4.61 23.72
CA SER A 174 -2.24 5.39 22.85
C SER A 174 -1.02 5.90 23.61
N TYR A 175 0.14 5.75 23.00
CA TYR A 175 1.40 6.34 23.45
C TYR A 175 1.80 7.43 22.46
N LEU A 176 1.57 8.70 22.82
CA LEU A 176 1.78 9.82 21.93
C LEU A 176 2.81 10.80 22.50
N ARG A 177 4.01 10.82 21.91
CA ARG A 177 5.12 11.65 22.46
C ARG A 177 5.00 13.14 22.16
N HIS A 178 4.45 13.51 21.01
CA HIS A 178 4.32 14.90 20.59
C HIS A 178 3.02 15.11 19.82
N LEU A 179 2.16 15.99 20.33
CA LEU A 179 0.90 16.38 19.71
C LEU A 179 0.87 17.89 19.43
N ILE A 180 0.57 18.25 18.19
CA ILE A 180 0.15 19.60 17.81
C ILE A 180 -1.28 19.47 17.27
N SER A 181 -2.26 20.03 17.99
CA SER A 181 -3.64 20.05 17.51
C SER A 181 -4.45 21.26 17.92
N GLN A 182 -5.53 21.52 17.20
CA GLN A 182 -6.49 22.57 17.54
C GLN A 182 -7.56 22.05 18.49
N THR A 183 -8.18 20.92 18.18
CA THR A 183 -9.28 20.34 18.97
C THR A 183 -9.12 18.82 19.11
N PRO A 184 -8.31 18.34 20.06
CA PRO A 184 -8.13 16.92 20.29
C PRO A 184 -9.31 16.33 21.08
N HIS A 185 -9.76 15.14 20.66
CA HIS A 185 -10.65 14.28 21.43
C HIS A 185 -9.90 12.99 21.79
N ILE A 186 -9.43 12.89 23.04
CA ILE A 186 -8.66 11.76 23.53
C ILE A 186 -9.44 11.11 24.66
N SER A 187 -9.82 9.84 24.49
CA SER A 187 -10.49 9.03 25.51
C SER A 187 -9.62 7.84 25.91
N ASP A 188 -9.86 7.36 27.13
CA ASP A 188 -9.18 6.21 27.72
C ASP A 188 -7.67 6.42 27.93
N THR A 189 -6.94 5.36 28.26
CA THR A 189 -5.54 5.37 28.71
C THR A 189 -4.55 5.89 27.65
N SER A 190 -4.50 7.20 27.50
CA SER A 190 -3.49 7.90 26.70
C SER A 190 -2.32 8.33 27.57
N TYR A 191 -1.11 7.90 27.20
CA TYR A 191 0.13 8.41 27.78
C TYR A 191 0.71 9.46 26.83
N LEU A 192 0.64 10.73 27.25
CA LEU A 192 1.20 11.90 26.55
C LEU A 192 2.60 12.23 27.06
#